data_AF-X0XJ33-F1
#
_entry.id   AF-X0XJ33-F1
#
_cell.length_a   1.000
_cell.length_b   1.000
_cell.length_c   1.000
_cell.angle_alpha   90.00
_cell.angle_beta   90.00
_cell.angle_gamma   90.00
#
_symmetry.space_group_name_H-M   'P 1'
#
loop_
_entity.id
_entity.type
_entity.pdbx_description
1 polymer ?
#
loop_
_entity_poly.entity_id
_entity_poly.type
_entity_poly.pdbx_seq_one_letter_code
_entity_poly.pdbx_strand_id
1 'polypeptide(L)'
;MDRAVDLSKPEYEERRNSYLWLETGLLMTDIELHQVTNDQKYRNDAKQRVRNLLAFQDAEGWFYFDEAKTSGKYTECRFHLFALYEFLKHNPDSEIKQRIQSAFKRWADYNMQFAGFSSFGQIGGIEEDGRVRNLYQSNHRNRRVGAFAWGLATAAILLEEPKYLEAAQRQIQWIVGLNPADVSMMAGVGKGPGCYHHRYCFMEGCEDGVVPGG
;
A
#
# COMPACT_ATOMS: atom_id res chain seq x y z
N MET A 1 16.59 -5.87 22.10
CA MET A 1 16.14 -5.16 23.32
C MET A 1 14.87 -4.44 22.94
N ASP A 2 13.74 -4.95 23.37
CA ASP A 2 12.47 -4.25 23.21
C ASP A 2 12.51 -3.01 24.10
N ARG A 3 12.49 -1.84 23.48
CA ARG A 3 12.41 -0.58 24.20
C ARG A 3 10.98 -0.48 24.72
N ALA A 4 10.80 -0.52 26.04
CA ALA A 4 9.48 -0.33 26.63
C ALA A 4 8.96 1.07 26.26
N VAL A 5 7.86 1.12 25.50
CA VAL A 5 7.22 2.37 25.09
C VAL A 5 6.37 2.88 26.26
N ASP A 6 6.67 4.08 26.74
CA ASP A 6 5.89 4.73 27.79
C ASP A 6 4.65 5.40 27.19
N LEU A 7 3.52 4.69 27.29
CA LEU A 7 2.23 5.11 26.76
C LEU A 7 1.62 6.31 27.50
N SER A 8 2.14 6.66 28.68
CA SER A 8 1.60 7.76 29.51
C SER A 8 2.09 9.15 29.08
N LYS A 9 3.05 9.22 28.15
CA LYS A 9 3.62 10.49 27.70
C LYS A 9 2.69 11.22 26.73
N PRO A 10 2.48 12.55 26.89
CA PRO A 10 1.68 13.35 25.95
C PRO A 10 2.17 13.27 24.50
N GLU A 11 3.48 13.20 24.30
CA GLU A 11 4.13 13.05 22.98
C GLU A 11 3.73 11.74 22.27
N TYR A 12 3.45 10.69 23.04
CA TYR A 12 2.98 9.43 22.49
C TYR A 12 1.53 9.55 22.02
N GLU A 13 0.65 10.14 22.84
CA GLU A 13 -0.75 10.36 22.47
C GLU A 13 -0.89 11.21 21.19
N GLU A 14 -0.08 12.25 21.05
CA GLU A 14 -0.11 13.13 19.88
C GLU A 14 0.28 12.40 18.58
N ARG A 15 1.19 11.42 18.66
CA ARG A 15 1.82 10.78 17.50
C ARG A 15 1.40 9.34 17.24
N ARG A 16 0.64 8.70 18.15
CA ARG A 16 0.25 7.28 18.04
C ARG A 16 -0.47 6.93 16.73
N ASN A 17 -1.11 7.90 16.07
CA ASN A 17 -1.83 7.68 14.82
C ASN A 17 -1.01 8.03 13.56
N SER A 18 0.28 8.40 13.71
CA SER A 18 1.09 8.91 12.60
C SER A 18 2.51 8.35 12.53
N TYR A 19 2.99 7.54 13.50
CA TYR A 19 4.37 7.03 13.47
C TYR A 19 4.68 6.20 12.22
N LEU A 20 3.75 5.36 11.76
CA LEU A 20 3.92 4.64 10.49
C LEU A 20 4.22 5.61 9.33
N TRP A 21 3.48 6.72 9.24
CA TRP A 21 3.65 7.71 8.18
C TRP A 21 4.91 8.55 8.35
N LEU A 22 5.25 8.90 9.60
CA LEU A 22 6.49 9.60 9.92
C LEU A 22 7.71 8.78 9.48
N GLU A 23 7.80 7.52 9.91
CA GLU A 23 8.92 6.63 9.55
C GLU A 23 8.96 6.34 8.04
N THR A 24 7.79 6.26 7.39
CA THR A 24 7.69 6.11 5.93
C THR A 24 8.26 7.33 5.20
N GLY A 25 7.85 8.54 5.59
CA GLY A 25 8.32 9.79 4.99
C GLY A 25 9.83 9.99 5.20
N LEU A 26 10.31 9.72 6.42
CA LEU A 26 11.73 9.77 6.74
C LEU A 26 12.53 8.77 5.93
N LEU A 27 12.08 7.51 5.79
CA LEU A 27 12.76 6.52 4.95
C LEU A 27 12.90 6.99 3.50
N MET A 28 11.81 7.46 2.88
CA MET A 28 11.87 7.97 1.51
C MET A 28 12.82 9.17 1.41
N THR A 29 12.80 10.06 2.40
CA THR A 29 13.69 11.23 2.44
C THR A 29 15.15 10.83 2.56
N ASP A 30 15.48 9.88 3.44
CA ASP A 30 16.82 9.35 3.63
C ASP A 30 17.35 8.64 2.36
N ILE A 31 16.48 7.91 1.65
CA ILE A 31 16.81 7.28 0.36
C ILE A 31 17.20 8.34 -0.67
N GLU A 32 16.39 9.39 -0.83
CA GLU A 32 16.63 10.46 -1.80
C GLU A 32 17.87 11.29 -1.44
N LEU A 33 18.02 11.68 -0.16
CA LEU A 33 19.17 12.44 0.30
C LEU A 33 20.47 11.64 0.15
N HIS A 34 20.46 10.34 0.44
CA HIS A 34 21.62 9.48 0.18
C HIS A 34 21.96 9.45 -1.33
N GLN A 35 20.98 9.36 -2.22
CA GLN A 35 21.23 9.34 -3.67
C GLN A 35 21.86 10.64 -4.18
N VAL A 36 21.40 11.79 -3.67
CA VAL A 36 21.89 13.10 -4.13
C VAL A 36 23.23 13.47 -3.49
N THR A 37 23.46 13.10 -2.23
CA THR A 37 24.64 13.55 -1.46
C THR A 37 25.73 12.50 -1.32
N ASN A 38 25.39 11.21 -1.47
CA ASN A 38 26.24 10.07 -1.14
C ASN A 38 26.75 10.05 0.32
N ASP A 39 26.10 10.78 1.23
CA ASP A 39 26.46 10.78 2.65
C ASP A 39 25.92 9.53 3.35
N GLN A 40 26.86 8.74 3.90
CA GLN A 40 26.59 7.48 4.57
C GLN A 40 25.68 7.62 5.81
N LYS A 41 25.57 8.82 6.39
CA LYS A 41 24.59 9.13 7.44
C LYS A 41 23.17 8.77 6.99
N TYR A 42 22.75 9.25 5.82
CA TYR A 42 21.38 9.01 5.32
C TYR A 42 21.14 7.53 5.03
N ARG A 43 22.16 6.81 4.56
CA ARG A 43 22.05 5.35 4.39
C ARG A 43 21.90 4.61 5.72
N ASN A 44 22.59 5.05 6.76
CA ASN A 44 22.47 4.47 8.09
C ASN A 44 21.11 4.79 8.73
N ASP A 45 20.63 6.02 8.56
CA ASP A 45 19.31 6.45 9.01
C ASP A 45 18.21 5.65 8.28
N ALA A 46 18.29 5.52 6.95
CA ALA A 46 17.36 4.69 6.16
C ALA A 46 17.29 3.23 6.67
N LYS A 47 18.43 2.60 6.97
CA LYS A 47 18.46 1.26 7.58
C LYS A 47 17.71 1.22 8.91
N GLN A 48 17.83 2.26 9.72
CA GLN A 48 17.10 2.35 10.98
C GLN A 48 15.60 2.55 10.76
N ARG A 49 15.19 3.41 9.81
CA ARG A 49 13.77 3.60 9.44
C ARG A 49 13.12 2.31 8.95
N VAL A 50 13.83 1.52 8.15
CA VAL A 50 13.38 0.18 7.75
C VAL A 50 13.12 -0.71 8.96
N ARG A 51 14.04 -0.75 9.94
CA ARG A 51 13.85 -1.56 11.15
C ARG A 51 12.62 -1.13 11.94
N ASN A 52 12.38 0.17 12.05
CA ASN A 52 11.22 0.73 12.73
C ASN A 52 9.92 0.35 12.00
N LEU A 53 9.85 0.55 10.68
CA LEU A 53 8.68 0.17 9.88
C LEU A 53 8.36 -1.33 9.99
N LEU A 54 9.39 -2.19 9.95
CA LEU A 54 9.21 -3.63 10.11
C LEU A 54 8.73 -4.02 11.51
N ALA A 55 9.06 -3.24 12.54
CA ALA A 55 8.59 -3.48 13.90
C ALA A 55 7.09 -3.20 14.04
N PHE A 56 6.53 -2.29 13.23
CA PHE A 56 5.10 -1.98 13.22
C PHE A 56 4.23 -3.08 12.60
N GLN A 57 4.80 -4.04 11.87
CA GLN A 57 4.05 -5.19 11.39
C GLN A 57 3.91 -6.26 12.48
N ASP A 58 2.77 -6.93 12.55
CA ASP A 58 2.62 -8.11 13.40
C ASP A 58 2.85 -9.43 12.64
N ALA A 59 2.54 -10.54 13.34
CA ALA A 59 2.69 -11.89 12.82
C ALA A 59 1.63 -12.25 11.77
N GLU A 60 0.45 -11.67 11.85
CA GLU A 60 -0.68 -11.91 10.94
C GLU A 60 -0.52 -11.13 9.62
N GLY A 61 0.22 -10.01 9.61
CA GLY A 61 0.66 -9.31 8.41
C GLY A 61 0.18 -7.87 8.26
N TRP A 62 -0.64 -7.37 9.18
CA TRP A 62 -1.04 -5.95 9.23
C TRP A 62 0.02 -5.09 9.90
N PHE A 63 -0.01 -3.81 9.55
CA PHE A 63 0.79 -2.78 10.16
C PHE A 63 -0.03 -2.00 11.18
N TYR A 64 0.64 -1.44 12.17
CA TYR A 64 0.07 -0.52 13.15
C TYR A 64 0.60 0.88 12.89
N PHE A 65 -0.16 1.89 13.31
CA PHE A 65 0.26 3.29 13.25
C PHE A 65 1.20 3.69 14.39
N ASP A 66 1.34 2.84 15.42
CA ASP A 66 2.14 3.05 16.62
C ASP A 66 3.06 1.86 16.93
N GLU A 67 4.15 2.16 17.64
CA GLU A 67 5.14 1.17 18.06
C GLU A 67 4.57 0.12 19.03
N ALA A 68 3.63 0.51 19.89
CA ALA A 68 3.03 -0.40 20.86
C ALA A 68 1.90 -1.26 20.28
N LYS A 69 1.56 -1.09 18.99
CA LYS A 69 0.51 -1.85 18.28
C LYS A 69 -0.86 -1.77 18.95
N THR A 70 -1.18 -0.59 19.47
CA THR A 70 -2.46 -0.26 20.14
C THR A 70 -3.46 0.43 19.21
N SER A 71 -3.00 0.95 18.07
CA SER A 71 -3.84 1.55 17.03
C SER A 71 -4.62 0.50 16.22
N GLY A 72 -5.51 0.97 15.35
CA GLY A 72 -6.24 0.12 14.42
C GLY A 72 -5.34 -0.58 13.41
N LYS A 73 -5.70 -1.82 13.04
CA LYS A 73 -4.99 -2.63 12.04
C LYS A 73 -5.01 -1.96 10.68
N TYR A 74 -3.85 -1.80 10.06
CA TYR A 74 -3.69 -1.22 8.72
C TYR A 74 -3.30 -2.29 7.70
N THR A 75 -4.18 -2.52 6.72
CA THR A 75 -4.07 -3.63 5.74
C THR A 75 -3.81 -3.17 4.31
N GLU A 76 -4.06 -1.91 4.00
CA GLU A 76 -3.84 -1.38 2.66
C GLU A 76 -2.35 -1.32 2.33
N CYS A 77 -1.96 -1.70 1.12
CA CYS A 77 -0.67 -1.30 0.60
C CYS A 77 -0.67 0.22 0.36
N ARG A 78 0.32 0.93 0.90
CA ARG A 78 0.57 2.36 0.62
C ARG A 78 2.08 2.62 0.66
N PHE A 79 2.45 3.87 0.92
CA PHE A 79 3.82 4.34 0.89
C PHE A 79 4.77 3.57 1.82
N HIS A 80 4.30 2.93 2.91
CA HIS A 80 5.18 2.16 3.80
C HIS A 80 5.79 0.94 3.09
N LEU A 81 4.99 0.14 2.36
CA LEU A 81 5.51 -0.96 1.54
C LEU A 81 6.34 -0.44 0.35
N PHE A 82 5.89 0.66 -0.27
CA PHE A 82 6.67 1.33 -1.32
C PHE A 82 8.07 1.72 -0.86
N ALA A 83 8.18 2.38 0.30
CA ALA A 83 9.46 2.80 0.86
C ALA A 83 10.37 1.62 1.19
N LEU A 84 9.81 0.51 1.70
CA LEU A 84 10.57 -0.72 1.92
C LEU A 84 11.10 -1.33 0.60
N TYR A 85 10.31 -1.30 -0.47
CA TYR A 85 10.74 -1.77 -1.78
C TYR A 85 11.81 -0.86 -2.40
N GLU A 86 11.62 0.46 -2.39
CA GLU A 86 12.63 1.39 -2.91
C GLU A 86 13.94 1.27 -2.12
N PHE A 87 13.90 1.06 -0.80
CA PHE A 87 15.09 0.77 -0.03
C PHE A 87 15.86 -0.45 -0.56
N LEU A 88 15.17 -1.55 -0.88
CA LEU A 88 15.79 -2.74 -1.46
C LEU A 88 16.38 -2.51 -2.84
N LYS A 89 15.66 -1.79 -3.70
CA LYS A 89 16.11 -1.44 -5.04
C LYS A 89 17.43 -0.66 -5.01
N HIS A 90 17.62 0.23 -4.03
CA HIS A 90 18.86 0.97 -3.83
C HIS A 90 19.90 0.23 -2.95
N ASN A 91 19.53 -0.84 -2.26
CA ASN A 91 20.41 -1.62 -1.40
C ASN A 91 20.15 -3.14 -1.56
N PRO A 92 20.41 -3.72 -2.75
CA PRO A 92 20.02 -5.09 -3.08
C PRO A 92 20.70 -6.17 -2.21
N ASP A 93 21.89 -5.85 -1.68
CA ASP A 93 22.68 -6.74 -0.82
C ASP A 93 22.50 -6.46 0.69
N SER A 94 21.47 -5.67 1.04
CA SER A 94 21.21 -5.35 2.45
C SER A 94 20.92 -6.59 3.29
N GLU A 95 21.56 -6.69 4.46
CA GLU A 95 21.29 -7.73 5.46
C GLU A 95 19.81 -7.80 5.90
N ILE A 96 19.06 -6.71 5.73
CA ILE A 96 17.64 -6.62 6.12
C ILE A 96 16.71 -7.17 5.01
N LYS A 97 17.25 -7.55 3.85
CA LYS A 97 16.46 -7.99 2.68
C LYS A 97 15.45 -9.07 3.00
N GLN A 98 15.89 -10.13 3.67
CA GLN A 98 15.01 -11.25 4.02
C GLN A 98 13.87 -10.82 4.96
N ARG A 99 14.10 -9.84 5.84
CA ARG A 99 13.06 -9.31 6.73
C ARG A 99 12.02 -8.50 5.96
N ILE A 100 12.44 -7.73 4.96
CA ILE A 100 11.53 -7.00 4.07
C ILE A 100 10.72 -7.98 3.22
N GLN A 101 11.36 -8.97 2.60
CA GLN A 101 10.67 -10.02 1.83
C GLN A 101 9.63 -10.75 2.71
N SER A 102 10.00 -11.10 3.95
CA SER A 102 9.08 -11.72 4.91
C SER A 102 7.89 -10.81 5.25
N ALA A 103 8.12 -9.49 5.34
CA ALA A 103 7.04 -8.53 5.59
C ALA A 103 6.06 -8.43 4.41
N PHE A 104 6.57 -8.37 3.18
CA PHE A 104 5.76 -8.46 1.97
C PHE A 104 4.97 -9.77 1.92
N LYS A 105 5.61 -10.90 2.26
CA LYS A 105 4.95 -12.20 2.28
C LYS A 105 3.78 -12.24 3.24
N ARG A 106 3.97 -11.81 4.50
CA ARG A 106 2.90 -11.76 5.50
C ARG A 106 1.75 -10.87 5.05
N TRP A 107 2.07 -9.67 4.57
CA TRP A 107 1.06 -8.74 4.06
C TRP A 107 0.28 -9.34 2.86
N ALA A 108 0.99 -9.96 1.91
CA ALA A 108 0.38 -10.54 0.73
C ALA A 108 -0.48 -11.76 1.08
N ASP A 109 0.02 -12.69 1.89
CA ASP A 109 -0.73 -13.87 2.34
C ASP A 109 -1.98 -13.49 3.12
N TYR A 110 -1.87 -12.50 4.00
CA TYR A 110 -3.01 -11.96 4.72
C TYR A 110 -4.09 -11.46 3.75
N ASN A 111 -3.73 -10.65 2.76
CA ASN A 111 -4.72 -10.10 1.84
C ASN A 111 -5.25 -11.15 0.84
N MET A 112 -4.42 -12.13 0.48
CA MET A 112 -4.82 -13.23 -0.40
C MET A 112 -5.87 -14.15 0.21
N GLN A 113 -6.06 -14.15 1.54
CA GLN A 113 -7.19 -14.88 2.14
C GLN A 113 -8.56 -14.33 1.66
N PHE A 114 -8.58 -13.09 1.17
CA PHE A 114 -9.77 -12.45 0.59
C PHE A 114 -9.82 -12.54 -0.94
N ALA A 115 -8.83 -13.19 -1.56
CA ALA A 115 -8.90 -13.50 -2.98
C ALA A 115 -10.01 -14.52 -3.23
N GLY A 116 -10.87 -14.25 -4.21
CA GLY A 116 -11.95 -15.17 -4.61
C GLY A 116 -13.34 -14.89 -4.02
N PHE A 117 -13.47 -13.96 -3.07
CA PHE A 117 -14.81 -13.49 -2.66
C PHE A 117 -15.53 -12.70 -3.76
N SER A 118 -14.77 -12.08 -4.67
CA SER A 118 -15.28 -11.48 -5.90
C SER A 118 -15.13 -12.46 -7.07
N SER A 119 -16.19 -12.65 -7.85
CA SER A 119 -16.12 -13.35 -9.15
C SER A 119 -15.19 -12.66 -10.15
N PHE A 120 -14.86 -11.38 -9.93
CA PHE A 120 -13.93 -10.60 -10.74
C PHE A 120 -12.51 -10.55 -10.15
N GLY A 121 -12.28 -11.15 -8.98
CA GLY A 121 -10.95 -11.35 -8.40
C GLY A 121 -10.37 -10.16 -7.62
N GLN A 122 -11.14 -9.11 -7.32
CA GLN A 122 -10.68 -8.01 -6.45
C GLN A 122 -10.45 -8.54 -5.03
N ILE A 123 -9.44 -7.97 -4.36
CA ILE A 123 -9.18 -8.28 -2.95
C ILE A 123 -10.30 -7.67 -2.10
N GLY A 124 -11.04 -8.55 -1.42
CA GLY A 124 -12.07 -8.19 -0.46
C GLY A 124 -11.50 -7.73 0.89
N GLY A 125 -12.32 -7.82 1.93
CA GLY A 125 -11.91 -7.53 3.30
C GLY A 125 -13.01 -7.77 4.30
N ILE A 126 -12.75 -7.37 5.55
CA ILE A 126 -13.66 -7.48 6.68
C ILE A 126 -14.17 -6.08 7.01
N GLU A 127 -15.49 -5.91 7.09
CA GLU A 127 -16.17 -4.68 7.55
C GLU A 127 -16.06 -4.51 9.07
N GLU A 128 -16.41 -3.33 9.58
CA GLU A 128 -16.48 -3.06 11.03
C GLU A 128 -17.45 -3.98 11.76
N ASP A 129 -18.51 -4.45 11.09
CA ASP A 129 -19.48 -5.42 11.63
C ASP A 129 -18.96 -6.88 11.60
N GLY A 130 -17.72 -7.09 11.18
CA GLY A 130 -17.06 -8.40 11.10
C GLY A 130 -17.45 -9.21 9.86
N ARG A 131 -18.31 -8.70 8.97
CA ARG A 131 -18.70 -9.43 7.76
C ARG A 131 -17.62 -9.33 6.70
N VAL A 132 -17.40 -10.45 6.02
CA VAL A 132 -16.54 -10.50 4.84
C VAL A 132 -17.30 -9.93 3.63
N ARG A 133 -16.62 -9.10 2.85
CA ARG A 133 -17.17 -8.45 1.65
C ARG A 133 -16.15 -8.53 0.52
N ASN A 134 -16.66 -8.75 -0.69
CA ASN A 134 -15.89 -8.64 -1.93
C ASN A 134 -15.51 -7.19 -2.25
N LEU A 135 -16.39 -6.25 -1.92
CA LEU A 135 -16.18 -4.80 -1.95
C LEU A 135 -16.83 -4.22 -0.70
N TYR A 136 -16.03 -3.66 0.19
CA TYR A 136 -16.51 -3.10 1.46
C TYR A 136 -16.48 -1.57 1.40
N GLN A 137 -17.16 -0.87 2.30
CA GLN A 137 -17.60 0.52 2.09
C GLN A 137 -16.47 1.52 1.78
N SER A 138 -15.23 1.25 2.20
CA SER A 138 -14.03 2.05 1.89
C SER A 138 -13.16 1.50 0.74
N ASN A 139 -13.52 0.35 0.16
CA ASN A 139 -12.77 -0.40 -0.86
C ASN A 139 -13.24 -0.17 -2.32
N HIS A 140 -14.24 0.70 -2.55
CA HIS A 140 -14.73 1.02 -3.90
C HIS A 140 -13.83 1.98 -4.70
N ARG A 141 -12.72 2.46 -4.12
CA ARG A 141 -11.88 3.51 -4.72
C ARG A 141 -10.75 2.89 -5.56
N ASN A 142 -10.60 3.32 -6.81
CA ASN A 142 -9.56 2.79 -7.71
C ASN A 142 -8.14 2.98 -7.18
N ARG A 143 -7.90 4.04 -6.39
CA ARG A 143 -6.62 4.24 -5.68
C ARG A 143 -6.23 3.01 -4.85
N ARG A 144 -7.19 2.40 -4.14
CA ARG A 144 -6.94 1.27 -3.27
C ARG A 144 -6.74 -0.02 -4.07
N VAL A 145 -7.56 -0.25 -5.10
CA VAL A 145 -7.40 -1.37 -6.04
C VAL A 145 -6.03 -1.32 -6.71
N GLY A 146 -5.62 -0.16 -7.20
CA GLY A 146 -4.28 0.06 -7.77
C GLY A 146 -3.16 -0.16 -6.76
N ALA A 147 -3.36 0.22 -5.49
CA ALA A 147 -2.38 -0.03 -4.45
C ALA A 147 -2.22 -1.53 -4.13
N PHE A 148 -3.31 -2.30 -4.12
CA PHE A 148 -3.23 -3.77 -4.03
C PHE A 148 -2.54 -4.37 -5.25
N ALA A 149 -2.84 -3.88 -6.46
CA ALA A 149 -2.17 -4.31 -7.67
C ALA A 149 -0.65 -4.14 -7.54
N TRP A 150 -0.21 -2.93 -7.17
CA TRP A 150 1.22 -2.63 -6.99
C TRP A 150 1.85 -3.49 -5.89
N GLY A 151 1.20 -3.60 -4.72
CA GLY A 151 1.74 -4.36 -3.59
C GLY A 151 1.88 -5.86 -3.90
N LEU A 152 0.87 -6.46 -4.53
CA LEU A 152 0.88 -7.88 -4.91
C LEU A 152 1.86 -8.16 -6.05
N ALA A 153 1.95 -7.29 -7.06
CA ALA A 153 2.95 -7.42 -8.11
C ALA A 153 4.38 -7.32 -7.54
N THR A 154 4.60 -6.40 -6.61
CA THR A 154 5.88 -6.26 -5.92
C THR A 154 6.20 -7.49 -5.07
N ALA A 155 5.21 -8.04 -4.35
CA ALA A 155 5.38 -9.31 -3.64
C ALA A 155 5.74 -10.46 -4.60
N ALA A 156 5.10 -10.53 -5.78
CA ALA A 156 5.43 -11.52 -6.81
C ALA A 156 6.88 -11.40 -7.29
N ILE A 157 7.38 -10.18 -7.53
CA ILE A 157 8.77 -9.91 -7.92
C ILE A 157 9.73 -10.33 -6.80
N LEU A 158 9.45 -9.93 -5.56
CA LEU A 158 10.35 -10.15 -4.43
C LEU A 158 10.42 -11.60 -3.96
N LEU A 159 9.35 -12.36 -4.16
CA LEU A 159 9.17 -13.72 -3.65
C LEU A 159 9.17 -14.79 -4.74
N GLU A 160 9.11 -14.38 -6.01
CA GLU A 160 9.03 -15.27 -7.18
C GLU A 160 7.80 -16.21 -7.12
N GLU A 161 6.67 -15.67 -6.62
CA GLU A 161 5.44 -16.42 -6.36
C GLU A 161 4.32 -15.98 -7.33
N PRO A 162 4.01 -16.78 -8.38
CA PRO A 162 3.11 -16.37 -9.47
C PRO A 162 1.69 -16.04 -9.01
N LYS A 163 1.19 -16.67 -7.95
CA LYS A 163 -0.15 -16.43 -7.40
C LYS A 163 -0.41 -14.96 -7.05
N TYR A 164 0.62 -14.23 -6.62
CA TYR A 164 0.47 -12.82 -6.28
C TYR A 164 0.37 -11.96 -7.55
N LEU A 165 1.07 -12.33 -8.63
CA LEU A 165 0.99 -11.64 -9.91
C LEU A 165 -0.40 -11.82 -10.54
N GLU A 166 -0.96 -13.02 -10.48
CA GLU A 166 -2.32 -13.29 -10.95
C GLU A 166 -3.35 -12.41 -10.21
N ALA A 167 -3.25 -12.34 -8.88
CA ALA A 167 -4.13 -11.50 -8.07
C ALA A 167 -3.93 -10.00 -8.37
N ALA A 168 -2.69 -9.55 -8.59
CA ALA A 168 -2.39 -8.18 -9.00
C ALA A 168 -3.03 -7.84 -10.34
N GLN A 169 -2.95 -8.75 -11.31
CA GLN A 169 -3.57 -8.60 -12.63
C GLN A 169 -5.09 -8.44 -12.51
N ARG A 170 -5.75 -9.21 -11.64
CA ARG A 170 -7.21 -9.07 -11.38
C ARG A 170 -7.58 -7.68 -10.83
N GLN A 171 -6.70 -7.07 -10.03
CA GLN A 171 -6.91 -5.71 -9.55
C GLN A 171 -6.87 -4.70 -10.70
N ILE A 172 -5.88 -4.78 -11.59
CA ILE A 172 -5.81 -3.88 -12.76
C ILE A 172 -6.97 -4.11 -13.71
N GLN A 173 -7.33 -5.37 -13.98
CA GLN A 173 -8.45 -5.73 -14.85
C GLN A 173 -9.76 -5.08 -14.41
N TRP A 174 -10.02 -4.97 -13.10
CA TRP A 174 -11.16 -4.21 -12.57
C TRP A 174 -11.19 -2.76 -13.06
N ILE A 175 -10.05 -2.08 -12.95
CA ILE A 175 -9.89 -0.66 -13.29
C ILE A 175 -10.11 -0.46 -14.79
N VAL A 176 -9.63 -1.39 -15.63
CA VAL A 176 -9.67 -1.26 -17.10
C VAL A 176 -10.87 -1.95 -17.77
N GLY A 177 -11.90 -2.33 -16.99
CA GLY A 177 -13.22 -2.69 -17.54
C GLY A 177 -13.72 -4.11 -17.27
N LEU A 178 -12.91 -4.99 -16.67
CA LEU A 178 -13.39 -6.30 -16.23
C LEU A 178 -14.10 -6.18 -14.87
N ASN A 179 -15.28 -5.58 -14.90
CA ASN A 179 -16.15 -5.35 -13.76
C ASN A 179 -17.63 -5.48 -14.20
N PRO A 180 -18.60 -5.56 -13.26
CA PRO A 180 -20.01 -5.76 -13.59
C PRO A 180 -20.62 -4.72 -14.54
N ALA A 181 -20.01 -3.54 -14.64
CA ALA A 181 -20.51 -2.46 -15.48
C ALA A 181 -19.97 -2.52 -16.92
N ASP A 182 -18.97 -3.38 -17.24
CA ASP A 182 -18.25 -3.37 -18.53
C ASP A 182 -17.69 -1.98 -18.88
N VAL A 183 -17.25 -1.24 -17.86
CA VAL A 183 -16.75 0.14 -17.98
C VAL A 183 -15.32 0.22 -17.47
N SER A 184 -14.42 0.68 -18.34
CA SER A 184 -13.08 1.10 -17.92
C SER A 184 -13.19 2.40 -17.12
N MET A 185 -12.58 2.45 -15.96
CA MET A 185 -12.45 3.65 -15.14
C MET A 185 -11.14 4.40 -15.41
N MET A 186 -10.32 3.92 -16.35
CA MET A 186 -9.13 4.60 -16.83
C MET A 186 -9.45 5.37 -18.11
N ALA A 187 -9.34 6.69 -18.05
CA ALA A 187 -9.58 7.55 -19.21
C ALA A 187 -8.65 7.21 -20.38
N GLY A 188 -9.19 7.25 -21.60
CA GLY A 188 -8.47 6.90 -22.83
C GLY A 188 -8.26 5.39 -23.05
N VAL A 189 -8.72 4.52 -22.14
CA VAL A 189 -8.58 3.07 -22.25
C VAL A 189 -9.94 2.40 -22.27
N GLY A 190 -10.18 1.54 -23.27
CA GLY A 190 -11.41 0.76 -23.38
C GLY A 190 -12.68 1.60 -23.53
N LYS A 191 -13.82 1.06 -23.08
CA LYS A 191 -15.05 1.84 -22.93
C LYS A 191 -14.93 2.65 -21.65
N GLY A 192 -14.35 3.85 -21.78
CA GLY A 192 -13.99 4.73 -20.65
C GLY A 192 -15.17 5.08 -19.74
N PRO A 193 -14.93 5.84 -18.65
CA PRO A 193 -15.98 6.12 -17.67
C PRO A 193 -17.02 7.16 -18.16
N GLY A 194 -17.07 7.48 -19.46
CA GLY A 194 -17.85 8.59 -19.99
C GLY A 194 -17.39 9.92 -19.38
N CYS A 195 -18.34 10.84 -19.12
CA CYS A 195 -18.09 12.11 -18.45
C CYS A 195 -18.12 11.92 -16.91
N TYR A 196 -16.97 12.06 -16.25
CA TYR A 196 -16.83 11.86 -14.79
C TYR A 196 -17.42 13.06 -14.00
N HIS A 197 -17.09 14.29 -14.39
CA HIS A 197 -17.68 15.51 -13.85
C HIS A 197 -18.36 16.33 -14.94
N HIS A 198 -19.70 16.22 -15.04
CA HIS A 198 -20.53 16.96 -16.00
C HIS A 198 -20.28 18.48 -16.02
N ARG A 199 -19.86 19.07 -14.90
CA ARG A 199 -19.53 20.50 -14.84
C ARG A 199 -18.20 20.85 -15.52
N TYR A 200 -17.26 19.92 -15.52
CA TYR A 200 -15.94 20.10 -16.12
C TYR A 200 -15.95 19.82 -17.62
N CYS A 201 -16.91 19.02 -18.10
CA CYS A 201 -17.19 18.81 -19.53
C CYS A 201 -17.52 20.13 -20.29
N PHE A 202 -17.74 21.26 -19.59
CA PHE A 202 -17.96 22.59 -20.19
C PHE A 202 -16.73 23.50 -20.17
N MET A 203 -15.59 23.06 -19.61
CA MET A 203 -14.33 23.81 -19.64
C MET A 203 -13.53 23.42 -20.88
N GLU A 204 -13.00 24.41 -21.59
CA GLU A 204 -12.12 24.19 -22.75
C GLU A 204 -10.91 23.32 -22.36
N GLY A 205 -10.64 22.26 -23.13
CA GLY A 205 -9.58 21.29 -22.85
C GLY A 205 -9.94 20.22 -21.80
N CYS A 206 -11.18 20.19 -21.30
CA CYS A 206 -11.70 19.19 -20.36
C CYS A 206 -12.99 18.55 -20.88
N GLU A 207 -13.15 18.38 -22.19
CA GLU A 207 -14.40 17.98 -22.84
C GLU A 207 -14.89 16.59 -22.42
N ASP A 208 -14.00 15.72 -21.94
CA ASP A 208 -14.33 14.42 -21.36
C ASP A 208 -14.66 14.50 -19.85
N GLY A 209 -14.49 15.66 -19.23
CA GLY A 209 -14.72 15.92 -17.79
C GLY A 209 -13.89 15.05 -16.88
N VAL A 210 -12.83 14.44 -17.41
CA VAL A 210 -11.92 13.59 -16.67
C VAL A 210 -10.99 14.50 -15.87
N VAL A 211 -11.11 14.43 -14.55
CA VAL A 211 -10.12 14.99 -13.64
C VAL A 211 -9.38 13.82 -13.00
N PRO A 212 -8.04 13.75 -13.08
CA PRO A 212 -7.29 12.73 -12.38
C PRO A 212 -7.53 12.87 -10.87
N GLY A 213 -8.41 12.01 -10.33
CA GLY A 213 -8.95 12.17 -8.98
C GLY A 213 -9.50 10.90 -8.32
N GLY A 214 -9.34 9.72 -8.94
CA GLY A 214 -9.63 8.42 -8.32
C GLY A 214 -11.09 7.99 -8.25
#